data_AF-K9H074-F1
#
_entry.id   AF-K9H074-F1
#
_cell.length_a   1.000
_cell.length_b   1.000
_cell.length_c   1.000
_cell.angle_alpha   90.00
_cell.angle_beta   90.00
_cell.angle_gamma   90.00
#
_symmetry.space_group_name_H-M   'P 1'
#
loop_
_entity.id
_entity.type
_entity.pdbx_description
1 polymer ?
#
loop_
_entity_poly.entity_id
_entity_poly.type
_entity_poly.pdbx_seq_one_letter_code
_entity_poly.pdbx_strand_id
1 'polypeptide(L)' 'MYLEIVQMGNVCRCSAIDARTNIEVSIVAPATYSRYTMEQNAIRKLRRVLEQREQGGGGSGGTVA' A
#
# COMPACT_ATOMS: atom_id res chain seq x y z
N MET A 1 -3.09 -12.30 -4.18
CA MET A 1 -3.00 -10.85 -3.91
C MET A 1 -4.41 -10.32 -3.77
N TYR A 2 -4.68 -9.60 -2.69
CA TYR A 2 -5.98 -9.00 -2.40
C TYR A 2 -5.86 -7.48 -2.35
N LEU A 3 -6.89 -6.78 -2.83
CA LEU A 3 -6.99 -5.32 -2.83
C LEU A 3 -8.34 -4.92 -2.26
N GLU A 4 -8.32 -4.01 -1.30
CA GLU A 4 -9.52 -3.42 -0.71
C GLU A 4 -9.42 -1.90 -0.77
N ILE A 5 -10.52 -1.23 -1.11
CA ILE A 5 -10.62 0.23 -1.09
C ILE A 5 -11.81 0.63 -0.24
N VAL A 6 -11.55 1.43 0.78
CA VAL A 6 -12.56 1.93 1.71
C VAL A 6 -12.52 3.45 1.71
N GLN A 7 -13.64 4.08 1.36
CA GLN A 7 -13.80 5.52 1.49
C GLN A 7 -14.08 5.89 2.96
N MET A 8 -13.30 6.81 3.50
CA MET A 8 -13.38 7.32 4.86
C MET A 8 -13.57 8.84 4.79
N GLY A 9 -14.78 9.27 4.41
CA GLY A 9 -15.10 10.68 4.17
C GLY A 9 -14.42 11.23 2.93
N ASN A 10 -13.58 12.25 3.09
CA ASN A 10 -12.89 12.94 1.99
C ASN A 10 -11.62 12.22 1.51
N VAL A 11 -11.26 11.11 2.13
CA VAL A 11 -10.12 10.28 1.74
C VAL A 11 -10.57 8.85 1.47
N CYS A 12 -9.80 8.13 0.66
CA CYS A 12 -9.92 6.70 0.46
C CYS A 12 -8.65 6.02 0.96
N ARG A 13 -8.81 4.90 1.67
CA ARG A 13 -7.74 3.98 2.01
C ARG A 13 -7.76 2.81 1.03
N CYS A 14 -6.61 2.44 0.48
CA CYS A 14 -6.46 1.21 -0.27
C CYS A 14 -5.47 0.30 0.46
N SER A 15 -5.89 -0.93 0.78
CA SER A 15 -5.07 -1.99 1.35
C SER A 15 -4.71 -3.00 0.27
N ALA A 16 -3.44 -3.39 0.21
CA ALA A 16 -2.93 -4.44 -0.65
C ALA A 16 -2.25 -5.53 0.21
N ILE A 17 -2.70 -6.77 0.05
CA ILE A 17 -2.26 -7.92 0.86
C ILE A 17 -1.68 -9.01 -0.05
N ASP A 18 -0.47 -9.45 0.24
CA ASP A 18 0.09 -10.67 -0.34
C ASP A 18 -0.16 -11.87 0.58
N ALA A 19 -0.98 -12.81 0.10
CA ALA A 19 -1.38 -14.00 0.87
C ALA A 19 -0.24 -15.03 1.06
N ARG A 20 0.82 -14.95 0.24
CA ARG A 20 1.96 -15.89 0.35
C ARG A 20 2.90 -15.48 1.48
N THR A 21 3.15 -14.18 1.62
CA THR A 21 4.08 -13.62 2.62
C THR A 21 3.38 -13.04 3.85
N ASN A 22 2.05 -12.93 3.82
CA ASN A 22 1.23 -12.22 4.82
C ASN A 22 1.62 -10.75 5.02
N ILE A 23 2.23 -10.12 4.01
CA ILE A 23 2.57 -8.71 4.05
C ILE A 23 1.38 -7.89 3.57
N GLU A 24 0.98 -6.94 4.40
CA GLU A 24 -0.03 -5.93 4.09
C GLU A 24 0.61 -4.54 4.01
N VAL A 25 0.18 -3.77 3.02
CA VAL A 25 0.46 -2.34 2.94
C VAL A 25 -0.82 -1.58 2.70
N SER A 26 -0.90 -0.38 3.25
CA SER A 26 -2.00 0.55 2.98
C SER A 26 -1.48 1.88 2.43
N ILE A 27 -2.29 2.50 1.58
CA ILE A 27 -2.12 3.89 1.13
C ILE A 27 -3.38 4.68 1.45
N VAL A 28 -3.23 5.98 1.67
CA VAL A 28 -4.35 6.91 1.83
C VAL A 28 -4.20 8.00 0.77
N ALA A 29 -5.30 8.32 0.08
CA ALA A 29 -5.36 9.36 -0.93
C ALA A 29 -6.69 10.11 -0.84
N PRO A 30 -6.82 11.31 -1.44
CA PRO A 30 -8.11 11.98 -1.57
C PRO A 30 -9.17 11.08 -2.23
N ALA A 31 -10.43 11.20 -1.85
CA ALA A 31 -11.52 10.42 -2.44
C ALA A 31 -11.75 10.69 -3.93
N THR A 32 -11.18 11.79 -4.45
CA THR A 32 -11.18 12.16 -5.87
C THR A 32 -10.16 11.39 -6.70
N TYR A 33 -9.23 10.65 -6.08
CA TYR A 33 -8.27 9.83 -6.82
C TYR A 33 -8.99 8.70 -7.56
N SER A 34 -8.54 8.43 -8.78
CA SER A 34 -9.09 7.31 -9.55
C SER A 34 -8.79 5.98 -8.83
N ARG A 35 -9.77 5.08 -8.86
CA ARG A 35 -9.64 3.72 -8.33
C ARG A 35 -8.40 3.02 -8.87
N TYR A 36 -8.19 3.11 -10.19
CA TYR A 36 -7.03 2.52 -10.87
C TYR A 36 -5.71 3.08 -10.33
N THR A 37 -5.60 4.39 -10.15
CA THR A 37 -4.40 5.02 -9.58
C THR A 37 -4.13 4.54 -8.15
N MET A 38 -5.16 4.41 -7.32
CA MET A 38 -5.02 3.89 -5.96
C MET A 38 -4.52 2.44 -5.97
N GLU A 39 -5.13 1.58 -6.77
CA GLU A 39 -4.71 0.18 -6.90
C GLU A 39 -3.25 0.12 -7.30
N GLN A 40 -2.86 0.76 -8.42
CA GLN A 40 -1.49 0.73 -8.92
C GLN A 40 -0.47 1.22 -7.88
N ASN A 41 -0.80 2.27 -7.13
CA ASN A 41 0.07 2.77 -6.07
C ASN A 41 0.20 1.77 -4.91
N ALA A 42 -0.88 1.11 -4.52
CA ALA A 42 -0.86 0.08 -3.49
C ALA A 42 -0.06 -1.16 -3.94
N ILE A 43 -0.23 -1.60 -5.20
CA ILE A 43 0.58 -2.68 -5.79
C ILE A 43 2.07 -2.33 -5.77
N ARG A 44 2.42 -1.11 -6.21
CA ARG A 44 3.82 -0.64 -6.25
C ARG A 44 4.43 -0.60 -4.85
N LYS A 45 3.69 -0.12 -3.86
CA LYS A 45 4.15 -0.13 -2.46
C LYS A 45 4.36 -1.55 -1.95
N LEU A 46 3.43 -2.47 -2.24
CA LEU A 46 3.53 -3.87 -1.82
C LEU A 46 4.77 -4.53 -2.42
N ARG A 47 4.98 -4.38 -3.73
CA ARG A 47 6.17 -4.90 -4.43
C ARG A 47 7.45 -4.39 -3.81
N ARG A 48 7.55 -3.08 -3.55
CA ARG A 48 8.74 -2.49 -2.92
C ARG A 48 9.01 -3.06 -1.52
N VAL A 49 7.98 -3.29 -0.72
CA VAL A 49 8.14 -3.91 0.61
C VAL A 49 8.56 -5.38 0.49
N LEU A 50 8.01 -6.13 -0.47
CA LEU A 50 8.40 -7.51 -0.74
C LEU A 50 9.88 -7.59 -1.16
N GLU A 51 10.29 -6.76 -2.11
CA GLU A 51 11.68 -6.67 -2.57
C GLU A 51 12.64 -6.32 -1.42
N GLN A 52 12.27 -5.38 -0.55
CA GLN A 52 13.07 -5.01 0.63
C GLN A 52 13.21 -6.16 1.64
N ARG A 53 12.16 -6.97 1.80
CA ARG A 53 12.17 -8.14 2.70
C ARG A 53 13.03 -9.27 2.14
N GLU A 54 12.99 -9.49 0.83
CA GLU A 54 13.82 -10.47 0.14
C GLU A 54 15.31 -10.10 0.19
N GLN A 55 15.63 -8.80 0.20
CA GLN A 55 17.02 -8.30 0.23
C GLN A 55 17.65 -8.19 1.63
N GLY A 56 16.93 -8.60 2.70
CA GLY A 56 17.54 -8.85 4.02
C GLY A 56 17.97 -7.61 4.83
N GLY A 57 17.23 -6.50 4.83
CA GLY A 57 17.64 -5.35 5.65
C GLY A 57 16.59 -4.23 5.79
N GLY A 58 16.38 -3.79 7.02
CA GLY A 58 15.35 -2.84 7.44
C GLY A 58 15.44 -1.45 6.80
N GLY A 59 14.27 -0.91 6.45
CA GLY A 59 14.08 0.49 6.10
C GLY A 59 13.03 1.12 7.02
N SER A 60 13.45 1.63 8.16
CA SER A 60 12.72 2.69 8.88
C SER A 60 12.56 3.87 7.92
N GLY A 61 11.34 4.10 7.45
CA GLY A 61 11.01 5.18 6.51
C GLY A 61 9.74 5.89 6.95
N GLY A 62 9.70 6.32 8.22
CA GLY A 62 8.71 7.26 8.74
C GLY A 62 9.40 8.58 9.03
N THR A 63 9.60 9.43 8.03
CA THR A 63 9.89 10.84 8.26
C THR A 63 8.56 11.51 8.59
N VAL A 64 8.36 11.87 9.85
CA VAL A 64 7.46 12.96 10.22
C VAL A 64 8.35 14.15 10.58
N ALA A 65 8.09 15.25 9.88
CA ALA A 65 8.74 16.55 10.04
C ALA A 65 8.40 17.19 11.39
#